data_AF-A0A3N5U311-F1
#
_entry.id   AF-A0A3N5U311-F1
#
_cell.length_a   1.000
_cell.length_b   1.000
_cell.length_c   1.000
_cell.angle_alpha   90.00
_cell.angle_beta   90.00
_cell.angle_gamma   90.00
#
_symmetry.space_group_name_H-M   'P 1'
#
loop_
_entity.id
_entity.type
_entity.pdbx_description
1 polymer ?
#
loop_
_entity_poly.entity_id
_entity_poly.type
_entity_poly.pdbx_seq_one_letter_code
_entity_poly.pdbx_strand_id
1 'polypeptide(L)'
;MPELSNGWVRRISVTPPSLKDNTADVERLENALKSVLNAEFYGIDPAVSENLPELLRQNGFSIRCVLFRDGRKWHIAGIAGNGEEIIAGIAVDLGTTTVVLRLIDLSDGRTMGEYSFGNPQISIGPDILARIHFSEKEDGLAVLNNLIITGINKAITELCGSCNVSLSSIYLISLAGNTAMTHLFLKLNPRYLIREPYIPVINRPGCLNARELGISVNRSAKVYVFPNTGSYFGGDLVSGILYSGLNRSDKTAMLVDVGTNAEVVLGNKN
;
A
#
# COMPACT_ATOMS: atom_id res chain seq x y z
N MET A 1 9.71 10.27 -13.65
CA MET A 1 9.05 8.97 -13.88
C MET A 1 8.78 8.85 -15.37
N PRO A 2 9.44 7.94 -16.10
CA PRO A 2 9.13 7.72 -17.51
C PRO A 2 7.78 7.00 -17.60
N GLU A 3 6.85 7.62 -18.33
CA GLU A 3 5.58 7.11 -18.86
C GLU A 3 4.83 6.07 -17.99
N LEU A 4 3.92 6.56 -17.15
CA LEU A 4 2.68 5.85 -16.80
C LEU A 4 1.82 5.69 -18.07
N SER A 5 2.29 4.95 -19.07
CA SER A 5 1.51 4.71 -20.28
C SER A 5 0.33 3.76 -20.06
N ASN A 6 0.07 3.34 -18.81
CA ASN A 6 -1.14 2.64 -18.37
C ASN A 6 -1.28 2.66 -16.84
N GLY A 7 -2.15 3.50 -16.28
CA GLY A 7 -2.35 3.68 -14.83
C GLY A 7 -2.78 2.43 -14.05
N TRP A 8 -2.92 2.57 -12.73
CA TRP A 8 -3.43 1.52 -11.83
C TRP A 8 -4.84 1.08 -12.21
N VAL A 9 -5.61 1.92 -12.88
CA VAL A 9 -6.96 1.60 -13.37
C VAL A 9 -6.90 1.28 -14.86
N ARG A 10 -7.43 0.13 -15.26
CA ARG A 10 -7.55 -0.25 -16.67
C ARG A 10 -8.96 -0.66 -17.03
N ARG A 11 -9.43 -0.19 -18.19
CA ARG A 11 -10.69 -0.66 -18.78
C ARG A 11 -10.44 -1.98 -19.50
N ILE A 12 -11.24 -2.99 -19.18
CA ILE A 12 -11.14 -4.34 -19.72
C ILE A 12 -12.51 -4.77 -20.23
N SER A 13 -12.54 -5.22 -21.48
CA SER A 13 -13.71 -5.87 -22.08
C SER A 13 -13.51 -7.38 -22.03
N VAL A 14 -14.54 -8.09 -21.57
CA VAL A 14 -14.57 -9.55 -21.52
C VAL A 14 -15.62 -10.08 -22.50
N THR A 15 -15.37 -11.26 -23.07
CA THR A 15 -16.34 -11.89 -23.98
C THR A 15 -17.58 -12.35 -23.19
N PRO A 16 -18.80 -11.92 -23.58
CA PRO A 16 -20.03 -12.38 -22.95
C PRO A 16 -20.19 -13.91 -23.02
N PRO A 17 -20.79 -14.56 -22.00
CA PRO A 17 -21.04 -15.99 -22.02
C PRO A 17 -22.04 -16.39 -23.12
N SER A 18 -21.92 -17.62 -23.60
CA SER A 18 -22.85 -18.19 -24.59
C SER A 18 -23.02 -19.69 -24.37
N LEU A 19 -23.96 -20.33 -25.07
CA LEU A 19 -24.09 -21.80 -25.03
C LEU A 19 -22.83 -22.54 -25.50
N LYS A 20 -21.96 -21.88 -26.29
CA LYS A 20 -20.69 -22.44 -26.77
C LYS A 20 -19.50 -22.09 -25.88
N ASP A 21 -19.71 -21.23 -24.90
CA ASP A 21 -18.67 -20.72 -23.99
C ASP A 21 -19.32 -20.48 -22.62
N ASN A 22 -19.20 -21.47 -21.74
CA ASN A 22 -19.71 -21.47 -20.37
C ASN A 22 -18.62 -21.21 -19.32
N THR A 23 -17.48 -20.64 -19.71
CA THR A 23 -16.40 -20.23 -18.80
C THR A 23 -16.92 -19.30 -17.70
N ALA A 24 -16.41 -19.49 -16.47
CA ALA A 24 -16.80 -18.70 -15.29
C ALA A 24 -16.36 -17.24 -15.41
N ASP A 25 -17.11 -16.32 -14.76
CA ASP A 25 -16.86 -14.87 -14.87
C ASP A 25 -15.46 -14.44 -14.39
N VAL A 26 -14.94 -15.08 -13.33
CA VAL A 26 -13.56 -14.87 -12.86
C VAL A 26 -12.54 -15.29 -13.93
N GLU A 27 -12.71 -16.47 -14.50
CA GLU A 27 -11.78 -17.00 -15.51
C GLU A 27 -11.85 -16.17 -16.81
N ARG A 28 -13.03 -15.68 -17.20
CA ARG A 28 -13.19 -14.73 -18.32
C ARG A 28 -12.37 -13.47 -18.09
N LEU A 29 -12.47 -12.88 -16.88
CA LEU A 29 -11.74 -11.68 -16.54
C LEU A 29 -10.23 -11.91 -16.51
N GLU A 30 -9.77 -12.99 -15.87
CA GLU A 30 -8.35 -13.34 -15.84
C GLU A 30 -7.79 -13.57 -17.25
N ASN A 31 -8.52 -14.26 -18.13
CA ASN A 31 -8.09 -14.50 -19.50
C ASN A 31 -8.02 -13.21 -20.32
N ALA A 32 -9.00 -12.31 -20.16
CA ALA A 32 -8.96 -10.99 -20.80
C ALA A 32 -7.77 -10.15 -20.31
N LEU A 33 -7.52 -10.13 -19.00
CA LEU A 33 -6.39 -9.43 -18.39
C LEU A 33 -5.04 -10.01 -18.81
N LYS A 34 -4.89 -11.34 -18.88
CA LYS A 34 -3.67 -12.01 -19.38
C LYS A 34 -3.38 -11.63 -20.83
N SER A 35 -4.41 -11.61 -21.68
CA SER A 35 -4.31 -11.19 -23.08
C SER A 35 -3.82 -9.75 -23.22
N VAL A 36 -4.37 -8.83 -22.43
CA VAL A 36 -4.04 -7.39 -22.50
C VAL A 36 -2.68 -7.06 -21.88
N LEU A 37 -2.32 -7.68 -20.76
CA LEU A 37 -1.12 -7.33 -19.99
C LEU A 37 0.10 -8.20 -20.29
N ASN A 38 -0.10 -9.36 -20.92
CA ASN A 38 0.93 -10.39 -21.10
C ASN A 38 1.67 -10.69 -19.78
N ALA A 39 0.91 -10.92 -18.70
CA ALA A 39 1.43 -11.05 -17.35
C ALA A 39 0.70 -12.10 -16.51
N GLU A 40 1.35 -12.54 -15.44
CA GLU A 40 0.79 -13.45 -14.45
C GLU A 40 0.03 -12.70 -13.35
N PHE A 41 -0.89 -13.38 -12.65
CA PHE A 41 -1.71 -12.83 -11.57
C PHE A 41 -1.65 -13.70 -10.31
N TYR A 42 -1.83 -13.09 -9.13
CA TYR A 42 -1.90 -13.80 -7.84
C TYR A 42 -3.27 -14.48 -7.57
N GLY A 43 -4.09 -14.64 -8.61
CA GLY A 43 -5.51 -14.99 -8.48
C GLY A 43 -6.35 -13.80 -8.00
N ILE A 44 -7.67 -13.95 -8.05
CA ILE A 44 -8.61 -12.94 -7.60
C ILE A 44 -8.97 -13.12 -6.11
N ASP A 45 -8.96 -12.03 -5.35
CA ASP A 45 -9.44 -12.06 -3.97
C ASP A 45 -10.97 -12.31 -3.97
N PRO A 46 -11.51 -13.21 -3.13
CA PRO A 46 -12.95 -13.47 -3.08
C PRO A 46 -13.81 -12.23 -2.91
N ALA A 47 -13.31 -11.20 -2.20
CA ALA A 47 -14.03 -9.93 -2.03
C ALA A 47 -14.20 -9.14 -3.35
N VAL A 48 -13.34 -9.37 -4.34
CA VAL A 48 -13.48 -8.81 -5.69
C VAL A 48 -14.48 -9.63 -6.51
N SER A 49 -14.45 -10.96 -6.36
CA SER A 49 -15.31 -11.89 -7.11
C SER A 49 -16.80 -11.79 -6.75
N GLU A 50 -17.12 -11.39 -5.52
CA GLU A 50 -18.49 -11.37 -4.97
C GLU A 50 -19.47 -10.58 -5.85
N ASN A 51 -19.05 -9.42 -6.37
CA ASN A 51 -19.90 -8.55 -7.19
C ASN A 51 -19.60 -8.63 -8.70
N LEU A 52 -18.63 -9.45 -9.11
CA LEU A 52 -18.18 -9.51 -10.50
C LEU A 52 -19.29 -9.91 -11.50
N PRO A 53 -20.13 -10.94 -11.23
CA PRO A 53 -21.15 -11.36 -12.20
C PRO A 53 -22.16 -10.28 -12.55
N GLU A 54 -22.67 -9.58 -11.53
CA GLU A 54 -23.65 -8.51 -11.72
C GLU A 54 -23.02 -7.30 -12.39
N LEU A 55 -21.82 -6.91 -11.95
CA LEU A 55 -21.09 -5.78 -12.49
C LEU A 55 -20.80 -5.94 -13.99
N LEU A 56 -20.39 -7.15 -14.42
CA LEU A 56 -20.15 -7.45 -15.83
C LEU A 56 -21.42 -7.27 -16.66
N ARG A 57 -22.55 -7.83 -16.23
CA ARG A 57 -23.82 -7.80 -16.98
C ARG A 57 -24.37 -6.38 -17.10
N GLN A 58 -24.36 -5.63 -16.01
CA GLN A 58 -24.85 -4.24 -15.98
C GLN A 58 -24.01 -3.29 -16.85
N ASN A 59 -22.73 -3.61 -17.05
CA ASN A 59 -21.80 -2.75 -17.78
C ASN A 59 -21.46 -3.27 -19.19
N GLY A 60 -22.32 -4.14 -19.76
CA GLY A 60 -22.12 -4.67 -21.11
C GLY A 60 -20.80 -5.42 -21.28
N PHE A 61 -20.35 -6.12 -20.23
CA PHE A 61 -19.10 -6.87 -20.17
C PHE A 61 -17.83 -6.01 -20.38
N SER A 62 -17.91 -4.71 -20.08
CA SER A 62 -16.78 -3.79 -20.05
C SER A 62 -16.70 -3.13 -18.68
N ILE A 63 -15.61 -3.37 -17.94
CA ILE A 63 -15.43 -2.86 -16.56
C ILE A 63 -14.06 -2.19 -16.40
N ARG A 64 -13.89 -1.45 -15.30
CA ARG A 64 -12.59 -0.95 -14.85
C ARG A 64 -12.01 -1.91 -13.81
N CYS A 65 -10.74 -2.26 -13.95
CA CYS A 65 -9.99 -3.08 -13.00
C CYS A 65 -8.90 -2.24 -12.33
N VAL A 66 -8.81 -2.33 -11.02
CA VAL A 66 -7.73 -1.75 -10.22
C VAL A 66 -6.63 -2.79 -10.10
N LEU A 67 -5.46 -2.46 -10.62
CA LEU A 67 -4.34 -3.36 -10.82
C LEU A 67 -3.12 -2.83 -10.09
N PHE A 68 -2.45 -3.73 -9.36
CA PHE A 68 -1.20 -3.43 -8.68
C PHE A 68 -0.17 -4.50 -9.01
N ARG A 69 1.04 -4.09 -9.41
CA ARG A 69 2.11 -5.02 -9.77
C ARG A 69 3.01 -5.27 -8.57
N ASP A 70 3.14 -6.53 -8.18
CA ASP A 70 4.10 -6.99 -7.18
C ASP A 70 5.09 -7.98 -7.85
N GLY A 71 6.31 -7.50 -8.09
CA GLY A 71 7.32 -8.22 -8.86
C GLY A 71 6.88 -8.53 -10.30
N ARG A 72 6.75 -9.83 -10.62
CA ARG A 72 6.36 -10.31 -11.97
C ARG A 72 4.85 -10.51 -12.12
N LYS A 73 4.11 -10.45 -11.03
CA LYS A 73 2.69 -10.78 -10.96
C LYS A 73 1.86 -9.56 -10.64
N TRP A 74 0.59 -9.59 -11.03
CA TRP A 74 -0.39 -8.55 -10.75
C TRP A 74 -1.42 -9.02 -9.73
N HIS A 75 -1.82 -8.10 -8.88
CA HIS A 75 -3.01 -8.18 -8.06
C HIS A 75 -4.15 -7.46 -8.76
N ILE A 76 -5.32 -8.09 -8.76
CA ILE A 76 -6.60 -7.44 -9.06
C ILE A 76 -7.14 -6.95 -7.71
N ALA A 77 -6.88 -5.68 -7.39
CA ALA A 77 -7.23 -5.09 -6.10
C ALA A 77 -8.68 -4.60 -6.03
N GLY A 78 -9.35 -4.49 -7.18
CA GLY A 78 -10.73 -4.03 -7.25
C GLY A 78 -11.29 -4.05 -8.67
N ILE A 79 -12.61 -3.97 -8.75
CA ILE A 79 -13.36 -3.80 -9.99
C ILE A 79 -14.40 -2.68 -9.79
N ALA A 80 -14.70 -1.95 -10.86
CA ALA A 80 -15.70 -0.90 -10.88
C ALA A 80 -16.40 -0.85 -12.25
N GLY A 81 -17.63 -0.32 -12.27
CA GLY A 81 -18.40 -0.13 -13.50
C GLY A 81 -17.86 1.02 -14.36
N ASN A 82 -18.57 1.38 -15.43
CA ASN A 82 -18.17 2.45 -16.36
C ASN A 82 -18.51 3.87 -15.88
N GLY A 83 -19.02 4.03 -14.65
CA GLY A 83 -19.36 5.34 -14.09
C GLY A 83 -18.14 6.21 -13.74
N GLU A 84 -18.42 7.42 -13.24
CA GLU A 84 -17.41 8.41 -12.81
C GLU A 84 -16.99 8.26 -11.34
N GLU A 85 -17.26 7.09 -10.75
CA GLU A 85 -16.83 6.78 -9.40
C GLU A 85 -15.31 6.92 -9.28
N ILE A 86 -14.90 7.65 -8.24
CA ILE A 86 -13.50 7.86 -7.89
C ILE A 86 -12.92 6.52 -7.43
N ILE A 87 -11.81 6.15 -8.05
CA ILE A 87 -11.00 5.00 -7.66
C ILE A 87 -9.74 5.57 -7.06
N ALA A 88 -9.59 5.45 -5.75
CA ALA A 88 -8.56 6.14 -5.01
C ALA A 88 -7.60 5.19 -4.31
N GLY A 89 -6.44 5.74 -3.98
CA GLY A 89 -5.44 5.11 -3.15
C GLY A 89 -4.84 6.08 -2.16
N ILE A 90 -4.10 5.56 -1.19
CA ILE A 90 -3.49 6.34 -0.11
C ILE A 90 -1.99 6.06 -0.06
N ALA A 91 -1.18 7.10 -0.02
CA ALA A 91 0.23 7.00 0.34
C ALA A 91 0.40 7.39 1.80
N VAL A 92 1.05 6.54 2.59
CA VAL A 92 1.29 6.71 4.02
C VAL A 92 2.79 6.81 4.26
N ASP A 93 3.24 7.92 4.81
CA ASP A 93 4.55 8.08 5.41
C ASP A 93 4.42 7.91 6.93
N LEU A 94 4.97 6.81 7.44
CA LEU A 94 4.88 6.37 8.82
C LEU A 94 6.17 6.75 9.57
N GLY A 95 6.25 8.02 9.93
CA GLY A 95 7.33 8.54 10.76
C GLY A 95 7.17 8.20 12.25
N THR A 96 8.28 8.28 12.99
CA THR A 96 8.27 8.06 14.44
C THR A 96 7.50 9.16 15.19
N THR A 97 7.56 10.40 14.71
CA THR A 97 6.90 11.56 15.34
C THR A 97 5.63 11.98 14.62
N THR A 98 5.63 11.94 13.29
CA THR A 98 4.53 12.42 12.44
C THR A 98 4.16 11.32 11.45
N VAL A 99 2.88 11.20 11.16
CA VAL A 99 2.34 10.32 10.12
C VAL A 99 1.63 11.19 9.10
N VAL A 100 1.94 11.02 7.82
CA VAL A 100 1.37 11.80 6.72
C VAL A 100 0.67 10.88 5.74
N LEU A 101 -0.56 11.23 5.37
CA LEU A 101 -1.36 10.53 4.39
C LEU A 101 -1.62 11.45 3.19
N ARG A 102 -1.50 10.92 1.99
CA ARG A 102 -1.97 11.57 0.75
C ARG A 102 -3.02 10.72 0.08
N LEU A 103 -4.14 11.33 -0.27
CA LEU A 103 -5.20 10.72 -1.08
C LEU A 103 -4.92 10.99 -2.55
N ILE A 104 -4.99 9.94 -3.37
CA ILE A 104 -4.60 9.97 -4.78
C ILE A 104 -5.72 9.36 -5.61
N ASP A 105 -6.13 10.02 -6.69
CA ASP A 105 -6.96 9.40 -7.72
C ASP A 105 -6.08 8.47 -8.56
N LEU A 106 -6.41 7.18 -8.57
CA LEU A 106 -5.63 6.15 -9.25
C LEU A 106 -5.84 6.15 -10.77
N SER A 107 -6.81 6.90 -11.26
CA SER A 107 -7.12 7.00 -12.68
C SER A 107 -6.13 7.92 -13.39
N ASP A 108 -5.75 9.03 -12.75
CA ASP A 108 -4.89 10.07 -13.33
C ASP A 108 -3.60 10.33 -12.50
N GLY A 109 -3.51 9.78 -11.29
CA GLY A 109 -2.38 9.95 -10.37
C GLY A 109 -2.38 11.28 -9.60
N ARG A 110 -3.44 12.08 -9.69
CA ARG A 110 -3.53 13.38 -9.04
C ARG A 110 -3.72 13.24 -7.53
N THR A 111 -2.96 14.01 -6.75
CA THR A 111 -3.20 14.16 -5.32
C THR A 111 -4.47 14.97 -5.07
N MET A 112 -5.41 14.40 -4.33
CA MET A 112 -6.69 15.01 -3.98
C MET A 112 -6.64 15.78 -2.66
N GLY A 113 -5.82 15.29 -1.72
CA GLY A 113 -5.67 15.90 -0.41
C GLY A 113 -4.54 15.27 0.39
N GLU A 114 -4.18 15.94 1.48
CA GLU A 114 -3.15 15.50 2.42
C GLU A 114 -3.67 15.70 3.86
N TYR A 115 -3.32 14.77 4.74
CA TYR A 115 -3.62 14.87 6.16
C TYR A 115 -2.41 14.39 6.97
N SER A 116 -1.96 15.20 7.93
CA SER A 116 -0.84 14.87 8.80
C SER A 116 -1.27 14.90 10.27
N PHE A 117 -0.75 13.96 11.07
CA PHE A 117 -1.01 13.92 12.50
C PHE A 117 0.21 13.41 13.28
N GLY A 118 0.26 13.73 14.58
CA GLY A 118 1.31 13.19 15.46
C GLY A 118 1.13 11.68 15.65
N ASN A 119 2.23 10.93 15.61
CA ASN A 119 2.20 9.48 15.81
C ASN A 119 1.72 9.16 17.24
N PRO A 120 0.55 8.50 17.41
CA PRO A 120 -0.07 8.30 18.72
C PRO A 120 0.76 7.41 19.66
N GLN A 121 1.73 6.66 19.12
CA GLN A 121 2.68 5.87 19.91
C GLN A 121 3.62 6.74 20.75
N ILE A 122 3.68 8.06 20.51
CA ILE A 122 4.44 8.99 21.35
C ILE A 122 3.97 8.99 22.80
N SER A 123 2.70 8.65 23.04
CA SER A 123 2.15 8.48 24.40
C SER A 123 2.80 7.35 25.19
N ILE A 124 3.41 6.38 24.50
CA ILE A 124 4.10 5.23 25.11
C ILE A 124 5.60 5.51 25.25
N GLY A 125 6.21 6.12 24.23
CA GLY A 125 7.63 6.42 24.23
C GLY A 125 7.99 7.44 23.15
N PRO A 126 8.91 8.39 23.47
CA PRO A 126 9.29 9.45 22.55
C PRO A 126 10.07 8.93 21.34
N ASP A 127 10.78 7.82 21.49
CA ASP A 127 11.66 7.24 20.47
C ASP A 127 11.38 5.74 20.22
N ILE A 128 12.10 5.19 19.23
CA ILE A 128 11.98 3.79 18.80
C ILE A 128 12.40 2.82 19.91
N LEU A 129 13.47 3.11 20.67
CA LEU A 129 14.01 2.22 21.69
C LEU A 129 12.99 2.03 22.82
N ALA A 130 12.41 3.13 23.31
CA ALA A 130 11.39 3.11 24.34
C ALA A 130 10.16 2.30 23.91
N ARG A 131 9.71 2.47 22.66
CA ARG A 131 8.58 1.71 22.10
C ARG A 131 8.91 0.22 21.98
N ILE A 132 10.11 -0.14 21.54
CA ILE A 132 10.51 -1.55 21.45
C ILE A 132 10.60 -2.19 22.84
N HIS A 133 11.16 -1.52 23.83
CA HIS A 133 11.16 -2.02 25.20
C HIS A 133 9.74 -2.16 25.77
N PHE A 134 8.84 -1.22 25.48
CA PHE A 134 7.44 -1.35 25.86
C PHE A 134 6.76 -2.55 25.19
N SER A 135 7.09 -2.84 23.93
CA SER A 135 6.51 -3.97 23.20
C SER A 135 6.81 -5.34 23.81
N GLU A 136 7.85 -5.43 24.66
CA GLU A 136 8.23 -6.64 25.39
C GLU A 136 7.41 -6.88 26.66
N LYS A 137 6.67 -5.87 27.12
CA LYS A 137 5.73 -6.02 28.24
C LYS A 137 4.50 -6.80 27.78
N GLU A 138 3.76 -7.34 28.74
CA GLU A 138 2.47 -7.98 28.49
C GLU A 138 1.56 -7.04 27.67
N ASP A 139 1.03 -7.55 26.56
CA ASP A 139 0.23 -6.82 25.55
C ASP A 139 0.84 -5.56 24.92
N GLY A 140 2.10 -5.22 25.23
CA GLY A 140 2.71 -3.95 24.81
C GLY A 140 2.76 -3.77 23.29
N LEU A 141 3.07 -4.84 22.55
CA LEU A 141 3.04 -4.83 21.08
C LEU A 141 1.63 -4.60 20.54
N ALA A 142 0.61 -5.23 21.13
CA ALA A 142 -0.77 -5.06 20.71
C ALA A 142 -1.26 -3.64 20.96
N VAL A 143 -0.90 -3.04 22.10
CA VAL A 143 -1.21 -1.63 22.42
C VAL A 143 -0.57 -0.69 21.39
N LEU A 144 0.73 -0.84 21.10
CA LEU A 144 1.43 0.00 20.11
C LEU A 144 0.85 -0.14 18.70
N ASN A 145 0.51 -1.36 18.30
CA ASN A 145 -0.14 -1.64 17.02
C ASN A 145 -1.53 -0.99 16.95
N ASN A 146 -2.36 -1.20 17.97
CA ASN A 146 -3.71 -0.62 18.02
C ASN A 146 -3.70 0.91 17.96
N LEU A 147 -2.75 1.56 18.65
CA LEU A 147 -2.58 3.01 18.59
C LEU A 147 -2.36 3.50 17.16
N ILE A 148 -1.44 2.86 16.42
CA ILE A 148 -1.13 3.31 15.06
C ILE A 148 -2.23 2.95 14.05
N ILE A 149 -2.83 1.77 14.15
CA ILE A 149 -3.95 1.36 13.29
C ILE A 149 -5.16 2.30 13.49
N THR A 150 -5.49 2.61 14.75
CA THR A 150 -6.58 3.56 15.07
C THR A 150 -6.28 4.95 14.53
N GLY A 151 -5.04 5.43 14.71
CA GLY A 151 -4.61 6.73 14.19
C GLY A 151 -4.73 6.82 12.67
N ILE A 152 -4.26 5.80 11.95
CA ILE A 152 -4.35 5.73 10.49
C ILE A 152 -5.82 5.69 10.04
N ASN A 153 -6.67 4.84 10.63
CA ASN A 153 -8.09 4.78 10.25
C ASN A 153 -8.82 6.11 10.47
N LYS A 154 -8.54 6.79 11.58
CA LYS A 154 -9.07 8.14 11.82
C LYS A 154 -8.60 9.11 10.74
N ALA A 155 -7.30 9.16 10.46
CA ALA A 155 -6.74 10.04 9.43
C ALA A 155 -7.31 9.76 8.04
N ILE A 156 -7.50 8.49 7.67
CA ILE A 156 -8.16 8.10 6.42
C ILE A 156 -9.59 8.64 6.38
N THR A 157 -10.34 8.50 7.48
CA THR A 157 -11.73 8.97 7.58
C THR A 157 -11.83 10.49 7.40
N GLU A 158 -11.02 11.25 8.12
CA GLU A 158 -10.97 12.72 8.02
C GLU A 158 -10.57 13.17 6.62
N LEU A 159 -9.51 12.57 6.06
CA LEU A 159 -9.01 12.90 4.73
C LEU A 159 -10.05 12.61 3.65
N CYS A 160 -10.65 11.42 3.67
CA CYS A 160 -11.70 11.03 2.72
C CYS A 160 -12.93 11.94 2.85
N GLY A 161 -13.36 12.26 4.08
CA GLY A 161 -14.46 13.18 4.33
C GLY A 161 -14.22 14.58 3.77
N SER A 162 -13.02 15.13 3.98
CA SER A 162 -12.63 16.45 3.45
C SER A 162 -12.59 16.51 1.91
N CYS A 163 -12.35 15.37 1.26
CA CYS A 163 -12.27 15.24 -0.19
C CYS A 163 -13.57 14.70 -0.83
N ASN A 164 -14.61 14.45 -0.04
CA ASN A 164 -15.85 13.79 -0.47
C ASN A 164 -15.62 12.45 -1.20
N VAL A 165 -14.69 11.64 -0.70
CA VAL A 165 -14.38 10.30 -1.21
C VAL A 165 -14.90 9.25 -0.24
N SER A 166 -15.54 8.19 -0.76
CA SER A 166 -15.97 7.07 0.08
C SER A 166 -14.78 6.24 0.55
N LEU A 167 -14.82 5.72 1.78
CA LEU A 167 -13.84 4.73 2.26
C LEU A 167 -13.82 3.46 1.39
N SER A 168 -14.96 3.10 0.78
CA SER A 168 -15.06 1.98 -0.15
C SER A 168 -14.40 2.25 -1.51
N SER A 169 -14.06 3.50 -1.81
CA SER A 169 -13.33 3.89 -3.02
C SER A 169 -11.81 3.76 -2.87
N ILE A 170 -11.30 3.42 -1.68
CA ILE A 170 -9.86 3.24 -1.44
C ILE A 170 -9.47 1.78 -1.69
N TYR A 171 -8.74 1.52 -2.78
CA TYR A 171 -8.36 0.16 -3.20
C TYR A 171 -6.89 -0.16 -2.98
N LEU A 172 -6.01 0.84 -3.02
CA LEU A 172 -4.57 0.65 -2.86
C LEU A 172 -4.04 1.58 -1.78
N ILE A 173 -3.23 1.04 -0.89
CA ILE A 173 -2.50 1.80 0.11
C ILE A 173 -1.02 1.46 -0.06
N SER A 174 -0.16 2.45 -0.06
CA SER A 174 1.29 2.28 0.04
C SER A 174 1.77 2.84 1.37
N LEU A 175 2.62 2.11 2.07
CA LEU A 175 3.14 2.50 3.37
C LEU A 175 4.66 2.43 3.38
N ALA A 176 5.30 3.56 3.68
CA ALA A 176 6.73 3.67 3.88
C ALA A 176 7.00 4.17 5.30
N GLY A 177 8.05 3.66 5.93
CA GLY A 177 8.48 4.06 7.26
C GLY A 177 9.69 3.24 7.67
N ASN A 178 10.41 3.69 8.71
CA ASN A 178 11.59 2.96 9.17
C ASN A 178 11.25 1.52 9.60
N THR A 179 12.26 0.66 9.68
CA THR A 179 12.08 -0.77 9.97
C THR A 179 11.28 -1.00 11.26
N ALA A 180 11.54 -0.24 12.32
CA ALA A 180 10.83 -0.38 13.58
C ALA A 180 9.35 0.01 13.47
N MET A 181 9.05 1.16 12.85
CA MET A 181 7.67 1.58 12.62
C MET A 181 6.90 0.57 11.77
N THR A 182 7.54 0.01 10.75
CA THR A 182 6.99 -1.07 9.92
C THR A 182 6.65 -2.31 10.76
N HIS A 183 7.54 -2.75 11.65
CA HIS A 183 7.28 -3.91 12.51
C HIS A 183 6.12 -3.65 13.50
N LEU A 184 6.04 -2.47 14.09
CA LEU A 184 4.92 -2.10 14.98
C LEU A 184 3.59 -2.04 14.22
N PHE A 185 3.58 -1.48 13.01
CA PHE A 185 2.40 -1.45 12.14
C PHE A 185 1.93 -2.85 11.73
N LEU A 186 2.87 -3.75 11.42
CA LEU A 186 2.57 -5.15 11.06
C LEU A 186 2.34 -6.07 12.27
N LYS A 187 2.40 -5.53 13.49
CA LYS A 187 2.32 -6.30 14.74
C LYS A 187 3.35 -7.45 14.80
N LEU A 188 4.55 -7.22 14.27
CA LEU A 188 5.68 -8.14 14.30
C LEU A 188 6.57 -7.82 15.50
N ASN A 189 7.13 -8.86 16.13
CA ASN A 189 8.00 -8.71 17.30
C ASN A 189 9.28 -7.92 16.97
N PRO A 190 9.46 -6.69 17.49
CA PRO A 190 10.61 -5.85 17.14
C PRO A 190 11.80 -6.04 18.09
N ARG A 191 11.72 -6.96 19.07
CA ARG A 191 12.70 -7.15 20.16
C ARG A 191 14.16 -7.20 19.68
N TYR A 192 14.43 -7.88 18.57
CA TYR A 192 15.79 -8.10 18.06
C TYR A 192 16.29 -6.99 17.13
N LEU A 193 15.51 -5.95 16.87
CA LEU A 193 15.97 -4.78 16.10
C LEU A 193 17.00 -3.95 16.87
N ILE A 194 16.95 -3.99 18.21
CA ILE A 194 17.80 -3.17 19.10
C ILE A 194 18.85 -4.01 19.85
N ARG A 195 18.99 -5.29 19.49
CA ARG A 195 19.91 -6.22 20.13
C ARG A 195 20.78 -6.84 19.07
N GLU A 196 22.08 -6.93 19.34
CA GLU A 196 23.03 -7.58 18.44
C GLU A 196 22.55 -9.02 18.11
N PRO A 197 22.55 -9.44 16.82
CA PRO A 197 23.12 -8.76 15.65
C PRO A 197 22.13 -7.90 14.82
N TYR A 198 21.12 -7.31 15.47
CA TYR A 198 20.16 -6.32 14.94
C TYR A 198 19.33 -6.84 13.76
N ILE A 199 18.64 -7.95 13.98
CA ILE A 199 17.97 -8.70 12.90
C ILE A 199 16.46 -8.42 12.89
N PRO A 200 15.90 -7.88 11.79
CA PRO A 200 14.47 -7.75 11.62
C PRO A 200 13.80 -9.10 11.36
N VAL A 201 12.50 -9.18 11.68
CA VAL A 201 11.66 -10.35 11.34
C VAL A 201 11.53 -10.49 9.83
N ILE A 202 11.32 -9.37 9.14
CA ILE A 202 11.11 -9.35 7.69
C ILE A 202 11.65 -8.05 7.07
N ASN A 203 12.32 -8.19 5.93
CA ASN A 203 12.76 -7.06 5.11
C ASN A 203 11.80 -6.75 3.96
N ARG A 204 11.02 -7.72 3.48
CA ARG A 204 10.13 -7.54 2.32
C ARG A 204 8.73 -8.05 2.66
N PRO A 205 7.90 -7.26 3.36
CA PRO A 205 6.54 -7.68 3.72
C PRO A 205 5.64 -7.89 2.51
N GLY A 206 5.83 -7.08 1.46
CA GLY A 206 5.09 -7.19 0.20
C GLY A 206 3.69 -6.61 0.29
N CYS A 207 2.77 -7.23 -0.45
CA CYS A 207 1.39 -6.82 -0.58
C CYS A 207 0.48 -7.61 0.36
N LEU A 208 -0.24 -6.92 1.25
CA LEU A 208 -1.11 -7.51 2.27
C LEU A 208 -2.56 -7.04 2.11
N ASN A 209 -3.52 -7.76 2.68
CA ASN A 209 -4.91 -7.29 2.70
C ASN A 209 -5.11 -6.22 3.77
N ALA A 210 -5.73 -5.09 3.43
CA ALA A 210 -6.02 -4.02 4.39
C ALA A 210 -6.85 -4.51 5.58
N ARG A 211 -7.84 -5.38 5.34
CA ARG A 211 -8.69 -5.99 6.37
C ARG A 211 -7.92 -6.83 7.39
N GLU A 212 -6.84 -7.49 7.00
CA GLU A 212 -6.01 -8.31 7.90
C GLU A 212 -5.14 -7.44 8.82
N LEU A 213 -4.85 -6.21 8.39
CA LEU A 213 -4.13 -5.21 9.15
C LEU A 213 -5.05 -4.34 10.03
N GLY A 214 -6.37 -4.53 9.93
CA GLY A 214 -7.35 -3.69 10.64
C GLY A 214 -7.58 -2.32 10.00
N ILE A 215 -7.16 -2.10 8.75
CA ILE A 215 -7.43 -0.85 8.03
C ILE A 215 -8.83 -0.91 7.40
N SER A 216 -9.70 0.02 7.80
CA SER A 216 -11.13 0.02 7.51
C SER A 216 -11.47 0.78 6.22
N VAL A 217 -11.05 0.22 5.08
CA VAL A 217 -11.33 0.72 3.72
C VAL A 217 -12.06 -0.34 2.89
N ASN A 218 -12.02 -0.28 1.56
CA ASN A 218 -12.57 -1.33 0.70
C ASN A 218 -12.08 -2.73 1.15
N ARG A 219 -12.99 -3.70 1.23
CA ARG A 219 -12.70 -5.07 1.71
C ARG A 219 -11.62 -5.79 0.89
N SER A 220 -11.50 -5.46 -0.39
CA SER A 220 -10.49 -5.99 -1.31
C SER A 220 -9.17 -5.19 -1.33
N ALA A 221 -9.12 -4.07 -0.60
CA ALA A 221 -7.99 -3.18 -0.65
C ALA A 221 -6.69 -3.85 -0.24
N LYS A 222 -5.62 -3.46 -0.92
CA LYS A 222 -4.27 -3.95 -0.66
C LYS A 222 -3.41 -2.88 -0.02
N VAL A 223 -2.56 -3.28 0.91
CA VAL A 223 -1.52 -2.45 1.52
C VAL A 223 -0.18 -2.97 1.05
N TYR A 224 0.52 -2.19 0.23
CA TYR A 224 1.91 -2.45 -0.12
C TYR A 224 2.82 -1.78 0.89
N VAL A 225 3.60 -2.58 1.61
CA VAL A 225 4.58 -2.07 2.57
C VAL A 225 5.96 -2.07 1.93
N PHE A 226 6.59 -0.90 1.92
CA PHE A 226 7.92 -0.74 1.33
C PHE A 226 8.95 -1.67 1.99
N PRO A 227 9.92 -2.18 1.23
CA PRO A 227 10.93 -3.07 1.77
C PRO A 227 11.91 -2.30 2.67
N ASN A 228 12.38 -2.99 3.71
CA ASN A 228 13.48 -2.58 4.58
C ASN A 228 14.79 -3.28 4.17
N THR A 229 15.92 -2.77 4.67
CA THR A 229 17.25 -3.37 4.56
C THR A 229 17.90 -3.38 5.95
N GLY A 230 17.59 -4.40 6.75
CA GLY A 230 18.09 -4.48 8.13
C GLY A 230 17.36 -3.51 9.08
N SER A 231 17.92 -3.30 10.27
CA SER A 231 17.21 -2.60 11.37
C SER A 231 17.18 -1.07 11.24
N TYR A 232 18.10 -0.48 10.47
CA TYR A 232 18.30 0.98 10.42
C TYR A 232 18.02 1.60 9.05
N PHE A 233 17.73 0.79 8.04
CA PHE A 233 17.44 1.26 6.69
C PHE A 233 16.03 0.80 6.32
N GLY A 234 15.06 1.68 6.44
CA GLY A 234 13.66 1.33 6.25
C GLY A 234 13.10 1.65 4.87
N GLY A 235 11.80 1.41 4.74
CA GLY A 235 11.04 1.68 3.53
C GLY A 235 10.88 3.17 3.19
N ASP A 236 10.98 4.04 4.20
CA ASP A 236 11.07 5.50 4.05
C ASP A 236 12.26 5.91 3.17
N LEU A 237 13.47 5.42 3.48
CA LEU A 237 14.65 5.69 2.66
C LEU A 237 14.57 5.08 1.26
N VAL A 238 14.05 3.85 1.16
CA VAL A 238 13.84 3.22 -0.15
C VAL A 238 12.88 4.06 -0.99
N SER A 239 11.81 4.58 -0.40
CA SER A 239 10.88 5.49 -1.06
C SER A 239 11.58 6.79 -1.50
N GLY A 240 12.40 7.39 -0.64
CA GLY A 240 13.19 8.58 -0.95
C GLY A 240 14.17 8.39 -2.11
N ILE A 241 14.85 7.24 -2.18
CA ILE A 241 15.73 6.87 -3.30
C ILE A 241 14.94 6.78 -4.61
N LEU A 242 13.79 6.11 -4.59
CA LEU A 242 12.95 5.93 -5.78
C LEU A 242 12.38 7.27 -6.28
N TYR A 243 11.95 8.12 -5.35
CA TYR A 243 11.40 9.45 -5.61
C TYR A 243 12.46 10.39 -6.20
N SER A 244 13.62 10.49 -5.55
CA SER A 244 14.75 11.32 -6.03
C SER A 244 15.32 10.83 -7.36
N GLY A 245 15.15 9.54 -7.69
CA GLY A 245 15.74 8.92 -8.87
C GLY A 245 17.25 8.71 -8.74
N LEU A 246 17.78 8.72 -7.51
CA LEU A 246 19.19 8.44 -7.22
C LEU A 246 19.64 7.11 -7.84
N ASN A 247 18.78 6.10 -7.78
CA ASN A 247 19.00 4.77 -8.37
C ASN A 247 19.03 4.73 -9.91
N ARG A 248 18.74 5.85 -10.58
CA ARG A 248 18.80 6.00 -12.04
C ARG A 248 19.85 7.01 -12.49
N SER A 249 20.48 7.71 -11.53
CA SER A 249 21.48 8.74 -11.82
C SER A 249 22.81 8.11 -12.24
N ASP A 250 23.46 8.65 -13.28
CA ASP A 250 24.85 8.32 -13.60
C ASP A 250 25.84 9.01 -12.64
N LYS A 251 25.44 10.16 -12.07
CA LYS A 251 26.27 10.94 -11.16
C LYS A 251 26.10 10.44 -9.73
N THR A 252 27.22 10.31 -9.02
CA THR A 252 27.22 10.11 -7.57
C THR A 252 26.56 11.32 -6.90
N ALA A 253 25.50 11.07 -6.14
CA ALA A 253 24.77 12.07 -5.39
C ALA A 253 24.47 11.56 -3.98
N MET A 254 24.13 12.48 -3.10
CA MET A 254 23.79 12.22 -1.72
C MET A 254 22.34 12.61 -1.47
N LEU A 255 21.55 11.66 -0.95
CA LEU A 255 20.26 11.91 -0.35
C LEU A 255 20.46 12.00 1.16
N VAL A 256 19.99 13.07 1.77
CA VAL A 256 20.02 13.28 3.21
C VAL A 256 18.58 13.42 3.67
N ASP A 257 18.10 12.43 4.43
CA ASP A 257 16.82 12.52 5.13
C ASP A 257 17.09 13.08 6.53
N VAL A 258 16.45 14.21 6.83
CA VAL A 258 16.65 14.94 8.08
C VAL A 258 15.37 14.80 8.91
N GLY A 259 15.28 13.69 9.64
CA GLY A 259 14.22 13.40 10.59
C GLY A 259 14.72 13.40 12.03
N THR A 260 14.09 12.56 12.87
CA THR A 260 14.56 12.31 14.25
C THR A 260 15.96 11.69 14.25
N ASN A 261 16.27 10.88 13.23
CA ASN A 261 17.62 10.46 12.89
C ASN A 261 18.01 11.14 11.58
N ALA A 262 19.32 11.30 11.33
CA ALA A 262 19.83 11.74 10.04
C ALA A 262 20.28 10.51 9.26
N GLU A 263 19.52 10.12 8.25
CA GLU A 263 19.89 9.03 7.35
C GLU A 263 20.49 9.58 6.06
N VAL A 264 21.64 9.02 5.67
CA VAL A 264 22.40 9.47 4.50
C VAL A 264 22.58 8.32 3.55
N VAL A 265 22.19 8.54 2.29
CA VAL A 265 22.43 7.61 1.18
C VAL A 265 23.32 8.29 0.16
N LEU A 266 24.51 7.74 -0.06
CA LEU A 266 25.42 8.18 -1.11
C LEU A 266 25.47 7.10 -2.20
N GLY A 267 25.18 7.46 -3.45
CA GLY A 267 25.19 6.48 -4.52
C GLY A 267 24.85 7.03 -5.89
N ASN A 268 24.68 6.11 -6.83
CA ASN A 268 24.22 6.34 -8.20
C ASN A 268 23.53 5.05 -8.68
N LYS A 269 23.41 4.83 -9.99
CA LYS A 269 22.79 3.63 -10.56
C LYS A 269 23.59 2.32 -10.36
N ASN A 270 24.87 2.38 -9.97
CA ASN A 270 25.76 1.23 -9.81
C ASN A 270 25.73 0.65 -8.40
#